data_AF-A0AAW6HYE6-F1
#
_entry.id   AF-A0AAW6HYE6-F1
#
_cell.length_a   1.000
_cell.length_b   1.000
_cell.length_c   1.000
_cell.angle_alpha   90.00
_cell.angle_beta   90.00
_cell.angle_gamma   90.00
#
_symmetry.space_group_name_H-M   'P 1'
#
loop_
_entity.id
_entity.type
_entity.pdbx_description
1 polymer ?
#
loop_
_entity_poly.entity_id
_entity_poly.type
_entity_poly.pdbx_seq_one_letter_code
_entity_poly.pdbx_strand_id
1 'polypeptide(L)'
;MRRSMMGRKKLQLFTKRFYPAGNYTWIVPKGCREVDVFLVGAGGGSYHVTSMGWSGGGGGGYTKAYRGKGYVKPSSGTWITDEKGGKDGDAISVTPGQVIQIIVGAGVYGADGGYSQFIDSNYRANGGNKAYGWTKGGNGGSGGGTSLYNGKEVNGIGGSDGENGNISDSNYGKGQGHTTRDFGESSGKRNAGGGAPISKVGESTSYPGSSDYTEGTGLYSYDNTSEWRSGAGGGGYGGGAGSNIYINDKTQSLKGGDGTVLIRYWAYEE
;
A
#
# COMPACT_ATOMS: atom_id res chain seq x y z
N MET A 1 24.36 49.34 -22.34
CA MET A 1 23.73 48.03 -22.63
C MET A 1 24.26 47.00 -21.61
N ARG A 2 23.62 46.86 -20.44
CA ARG A 2 24.00 45.85 -19.45
C ARG A 2 23.42 44.50 -19.88
N ARG A 3 24.25 43.62 -20.45
CA ARG A 3 23.88 42.22 -20.66
C ARG A 3 23.80 41.56 -19.27
N SER A 4 22.58 41.40 -18.77
CA SER A 4 22.31 40.58 -17.59
C SER A 4 22.75 39.14 -17.89
N MET A 5 23.80 38.68 -17.22
CA MET A 5 24.08 37.25 -17.08
C MET A 5 22.99 36.66 -16.19
N MET A 6 21.82 36.35 -16.76
CA MET A 6 20.92 35.39 -16.13
C MET A 6 21.68 34.06 -16.10
N GLY A 7 22.24 33.72 -14.94
CA GLY A 7 22.83 32.41 -14.71
C GLY A 7 21.86 31.34 -15.20
N ARG A 8 22.33 30.42 -16.05
CA ARG A 8 21.52 29.29 -16.52
C ARG A 8 21.01 28.56 -15.28
N LYS A 9 19.71 28.66 -14.99
CA LYS A 9 19.06 27.89 -13.93
C LYS A 9 19.36 26.41 -14.15
N LYS A 10 19.96 25.77 -13.15
CA LYS A 10 20.40 24.38 -13.25
C LYS A 10 19.20 23.46 -13.14
N LEU A 11 19.19 22.40 -13.94
CA LEU A 11 18.22 21.32 -13.80
C LEU A 11 18.60 20.48 -12.57
N GLN A 12 17.66 20.28 -11.66
CA GLN A 12 17.83 19.49 -10.44
C GLN A 12 16.75 18.42 -10.31
N LEU A 13 17.07 17.35 -9.61
CA LEU A 13 16.16 16.25 -9.33
C LEU A 13 15.38 16.55 -8.05
N PHE A 14 14.05 16.48 -8.15
CA PHE A 14 13.13 16.70 -7.04
C PHE A 14 12.33 15.44 -6.78
N THR A 15 11.94 15.25 -5.53
CA THR A 15 11.01 14.20 -5.10
C THR A 15 9.88 14.84 -4.30
N LYS A 16 8.63 14.48 -4.59
CA LYS A 16 7.46 14.99 -3.87
C LYS A 16 6.47 13.87 -3.60
N ARG A 17 6.00 13.79 -2.35
CA ARG A 17 4.99 12.82 -1.92
C ARG A 17 3.66 13.52 -1.64
N PHE A 18 2.58 12.93 -2.10
CA PHE A 18 1.20 13.34 -1.83
C PHE A 18 0.59 12.33 -0.84
N TYR A 19 0.13 12.88 0.28
CA TYR A 19 -0.47 12.22 1.42
C TYR A 19 -1.03 13.33 2.35
N PRO A 20 -2.11 13.13 3.12
CA PRO A 20 -2.97 11.93 3.26
C PRO A 20 -3.91 11.68 2.06
N ALA A 21 -4.93 10.83 2.23
CA ALA A 21 -5.96 10.64 1.22
C ALA A 21 -6.65 11.95 0.84
N GLY A 22 -6.96 12.12 -0.44
CA GLY A 22 -7.58 13.33 -0.95
C GLY A 22 -7.25 13.63 -2.41
N ASN A 23 -7.75 14.76 -2.87
CA ASN A 23 -7.49 15.28 -4.22
C ASN A 23 -6.44 16.38 -4.15
N TYR A 24 -5.41 16.25 -4.97
CA TYR A 24 -4.29 17.19 -5.06
C TYR A 24 -4.17 17.71 -6.47
N THR A 25 -3.66 18.92 -6.59
CA THR A 25 -3.26 19.50 -7.87
C THR A 25 -1.76 19.74 -7.87
N TRP A 26 -1.08 19.31 -8.93
CA TRP A 26 0.33 19.60 -9.15
C TRP A 26 0.50 20.28 -10.50
N ILE A 27 1.15 21.45 -10.50
CA ILE A 27 1.50 22.17 -11.71
C ILE A 27 2.91 21.76 -12.10
N VAL A 28 3.07 21.25 -13.31
CA VAL A 28 4.37 20.76 -13.81
C VAL A 28 5.35 21.93 -13.88
N PRO A 29 6.49 21.86 -13.18
CA PRO A 29 7.43 22.96 -13.11
C PRO A 29 8.19 23.16 -14.43
N LYS A 30 8.79 24.35 -14.58
CA LYS A 30 9.60 24.67 -15.75
C LYS A 30 10.78 23.70 -15.87
N GLY A 31 11.04 23.25 -17.10
CA GLY A 31 12.11 22.30 -17.40
C GLY A 31 11.73 20.83 -17.24
N CYS A 32 10.63 20.51 -16.57
CA CYS A 32 10.13 19.14 -16.45
C CYS A 32 9.45 18.69 -17.75
N ARG A 33 9.80 17.51 -18.25
CA ARG A 33 9.20 16.87 -19.44
C ARG A 33 8.82 15.42 -19.22
N GLU A 34 9.35 14.79 -18.18
CA GLU A 34 9.07 13.42 -17.79
C GLU A 34 9.08 13.33 -16.26
N VAL A 35 8.29 12.40 -15.73
CA VAL A 35 8.11 12.17 -14.29
C VAL A 35 8.13 10.67 -14.02
N ASP A 36 8.99 10.26 -13.10
CA ASP A 36 8.86 8.95 -12.46
C ASP A 36 7.73 9.02 -11.45
N VAL A 37 6.83 8.04 -11.46
CA VAL A 37 5.68 7.98 -10.55
C VAL A 37 5.63 6.65 -9.84
N PHE A 38 5.48 6.68 -8.52
CA PHE A 38 5.18 5.52 -7.71
C PHE A 38 3.84 5.72 -7.00
N LEU A 39 2.94 4.76 -7.20
CA LEU A 39 1.58 4.79 -6.67
C LEU A 39 1.43 3.70 -5.63
N VAL A 40 0.73 4.01 -4.55
CA VAL A 40 0.23 3.00 -3.60
C VAL A 40 -1.25 3.29 -3.37
N GLY A 41 -2.12 2.32 -3.70
CA GLY A 41 -3.52 2.38 -3.30
C GLY A 41 -3.66 2.34 -1.77
N ALA A 42 -4.86 2.57 -1.26
CA ALA A 42 -5.11 2.42 0.16
C ALA A 42 -5.20 0.95 0.58
N GLY A 43 -4.98 0.66 1.87
CA GLY A 43 -5.16 -0.68 2.42
C GLY A 43 -6.63 -1.08 2.53
N GLY A 44 -6.88 -2.39 2.48
CA GLY A 44 -8.19 -2.96 2.73
C GLY A 44 -8.54 -2.99 4.22
N GLY A 45 -9.83 -2.88 4.52
CA GLY A 45 -10.36 -2.95 5.88
C GLY A 45 -10.39 -4.36 6.47
N SER A 46 -10.66 -4.46 7.77
CA SER A 46 -10.87 -5.75 8.42
C SER A 46 -12.27 -6.30 8.12
N TYR A 47 -12.41 -7.62 8.24
CA TYR A 47 -13.72 -8.25 8.15
C TYR A 47 -14.63 -7.83 9.31
N HIS A 48 -15.94 -7.77 9.08
CA HIS A 48 -16.92 -7.53 10.14
C HIS A 48 -17.13 -8.79 10.97
N VAL A 49 -16.56 -8.83 12.18
CA VAL A 49 -16.73 -9.97 13.09
C VAL A 49 -18.06 -9.85 13.84
N THR A 50 -18.97 -10.81 13.65
CA THR A 50 -20.33 -10.84 14.26
C THR A 50 -20.50 -11.90 15.34
N SER A 51 -19.51 -12.76 15.54
CA SER A 51 -19.40 -13.69 16.66
C SER A 51 -17.92 -14.04 16.87
N MET A 52 -17.57 -14.53 18.05
CA MET A 52 -16.17 -14.75 18.41
C MET A 52 -15.55 -15.86 17.56
N GLY A 53 -14.46 -15.53 16.88
CA GLY A 53 -13.55 -16.48 16.26
C GLY A 53 -12.74 -15.86 15.12
N TRP A 54 -12.20 -16.69 14.25
CA TRP A 54 -11.03 -16.35 13.46
C TRP A 54 -11.30 -15.37 12.32
N SER A 55 -10.51 -14.30 12.28
CA SER A 55 -10.57 -13.29 11.23
C SER A 55 -9.18 -12.95 10.68
N GLY A 56 -9.12 -12.79 9.36
CA GLY A 56 -7.92 -12.41 8.62
C GLY A 56 -7.58 -10.92 8.76
N GLY A 57 -6.37 -10.56 8.36
CA GLY A 57 -5.98 -9.16 8.15
C GLY A 57 -6.32 -8.65 6.74
N GLY A 58 -6.50 -7.34 6.60
CA GLY A 58 -6.70 -6.70 5.29
C GLY A 58 -5.42 -6.73 4.44
N GLY A 59 -5.58 -6.72 3.12
CA GLY A 59 -4.44 -6.59 2.20
C GLY A 59 -3.92 -5.16 2.14
N GLY A 60 -2.61 -5.01 1.95
CA GLY A 60 -2.01 -3.70 1.66
C GLY A 60 -2.46 -3.17 0.30
N GLY A 61 -2.38 -1.86 0.07
CA GLY A 61 -2.64 -1.23 -1.21
C GLY A 61 -1.76 -1.79 -2.32
N TYR A 62 -2.29 -2.00 -3.52
CA TYR A 62 -1.45 -2.36 -4.66
C TYR A 62 -0.51 -1.20 -4.99
N THR A 63 0.67 -1.53 -5.52
CA THR A 63 1.66 -0.53 -5.89
C THR A 63 1.99 -0.58 -7.37
N LYS A 64 2.34 0.56 -7.96
CA LYS A 64 2.83 0.65 -9.34
C LYS A 64 3.97 1.62 -9.48
N ALA A 65 4.94 1.30 -10.33
CA ALA A 65 6.05 2.17 -10.67
C ALA A 65 6.10 2.48 -12.17
N TYR A 66 6.17 3.77 -12.51
CA TYR A 66 6.38 4.30 -13.86
C TYR A 66 7.72 5.02 -13.88
N ARG A 67 8.72 4.52 -14.64
CA ARG A 67 10.12 4.97 -14.57
C ARG A 67 10.84 5.01 -15.91
N GLY A 68 11.74 5.96 -16.11
CA GLY A 68 12.46 6.14 -17.38
C GLY A 68 13.49 5.05 -17.73
N LYS A 69 14.15 5.20 -18.89
CA LYS A 69 15.22 4.28 -19.35
C LYS A 69 16.40 4.24 -18.37
N GLY A 70 16.84 3.03 -18.01
CA GLY A 70 18.00 2.78 -17.14
C GLY A 70 17.68 2.09 -15.82
N TYR A 71 16.40 1.94 -15.48
CA TYR A 71 15.99 1.27 -14.26
C TYR A 71 15.85 -0.25 -14.43
N VAL A 72 16.53 -0.99 -13.56
CA VAL A 72 16.53 -2.46 -13.55
C VAL A 72 15.12 -2.96 -13.24
N LYS A 73 14.63 -3.91 -14.05
CA LYS A 73 13.47 -4.76 -13.76
C LYS A 73 13.56 -5.23 -12.29
N PRO A 74 12.47 -5.36 -11.53
CA PRO A 74 12.53 -5.89 -10.16
C PRO A 74 13.38 -7.16 -10.09
N SER A 75 14.10 -7.40 -8.99
CA SER A 75 14.97 -8.58 -8.83
C SER A 75 14.23 -9.91 -8.97
N SER A 76 12.90 -9.91 -8.79
CA SER A 76 11.99 -11.02 -9.12
C SER A 76 11.90 -11.32 -10.62
N GLY A 77 12.54 -10.51 -11.47
CA GLY A 77 12.59 -10.69 -12.92
C GLY A 77 11.25 -10.53 -13.61
N THR A 78 10.22 -9.98 -12.94
CA THR A 78 8.85 -9.89 -13.48
C THR A 78 8.25 -8.53 -13.15
N TRP A 79 7.98 -7.72 -14.19
CA TRP A 79 7.14 -6.53 -14.07
C TRP A 79 5.70 -6.98 -13.80
N ILE A 80 4.87 -6.18 -13.14
CA ILE A 80 3.43 -6.45 -13.19
C ILE A 80 2.98 -6.35 -14.65
N THR A 81 2.45 -7.44 -15.20
CA THR A 81 1.88 -7.46 -16.55
C THR A 81 0.36 -7.52 -16.56
N ASP A 82 -0.27 -7.78 -15.41
CA ASP A 82 -1.73 -7.85 -15.30
C ASP A 82 -2.36 -6.46 -15.10
N GLU A 83 -3.64 -6.32 -15.46
CA GLU A 83 -4.39 -5.06 -15.33
C GLU A 83 -5.01 -4.88 -13.93
N LYS A 84 -5.08 -5.94 -13.12
CA LYS A 84 -5.75 -5.96 -11.82
C LYS A 84 -4.82 -5.51 -10.66
N GLY A 85 -3.60 -6.04 -10.58
CA GLY A 85 -2.49 -5.49 -9.76
C GLY A 85 -1.82 -4.32 -10.46
N GLY A 86 -1.82 -4.38 -11.80
CA GLY A 86 -1.75 -3.26 -12.71
C GLY A 86 -0.33 -2.82 -13.09
N LYS A 87 -0.12 -2.56 -14.38
CA LYS A 87 1.21 -2.52 -15.02
C LYS A 87 2.17 -1.46 -14.47
N ASP A 88 3.40 -1.88 -14.18
CA ASP A 88 4.57 -1.00 -14.15
C ASP A 88 4.89 -0.52 -15.58
N GLY A 89 5.52 0.65 -15.73
CA GLY A 89 5.74 1.23 -17.05
C GLY A 89 6.90 2.22 -17.14
N ASP A 90 7.01 2.86 -18.31
CA ASP A 90 7.99 3.92 -18.55
C ASP A 90 7.62 5.21 -17.79
N ALA A 91 8.58 6.16 -17.70
CA ALA A 91 8.31 7.49 -17.15
C ALA A 91 7.19 8.18 -17.94
N ILE A 92 6.41 9.00 -17.24
CA ILE A 92 5.23 9.65 -17.81
C ILE A 92 5.65 10.99 -18.40
N SER A 93 5.42 11.17 -19.71
CA SER A 93 5.66 12.45 -20.38
C SER A 93 4.68 13.52 -19.89
N VAL A 94 5.20 14.73 -19.65
CA VAL A 94 4.43 15.88 -19.15
C VAL A 94 4.88 17.17 -19.84
N THR A 95 4.04 18.20 -19.78
CA THR A 95 4.35 19.54 -20.32
C THR A 95 4.46 20.56 -19.18
N PRO A 96 5.49 21.44 -19.13
CA PRO A 96 5.53 22.50 -18.12
C PRO A 96 4.28 23.36 -18.14
N GLY A 97 3.80 23.72 -16.96
CA GLY A 97 2.54 24.45 -16.78
C GLY A 97 1.29 23.57 -16.91
N GLN A 98 1.42 22.30 -17.32
CA GLN A 98 0.31 21.35 -17.26
C GLN A 98 -0.15 21.19 -15.82
N VAL A 99 -1.46 21.22 -15.64
CA VAL A 99 -2.11 20.97 -14.35
C VAL A 99 -2.47 19.49 -14.29
N ILE A 100 -1.87 18.77 -13.34
CA ILE A 100 -2.13 17.35 -13.13
C ILE A 100 -2.98 17.19 -11.87
N GLN A 101 -4.10 16.49 -12.03
CA GLN A 101 -4.92 16.06 -10.91
C GLN A 101 -4.37 14.73 -10.37
N ILE A 102 -4.23 14.67 -9.05
CA ILE A 102 -3.70 13.52 -8.33
C ILE A 102 -4.74 13.12 -7.29
N ILE A 103 -5.05 11.83 -7.23
CA ILE A 103 -5.95 11.26 -6.24
C ILE A 103 -5.12 10.35 -5.35
N VAL A 104 -5.20 10.54 -4.04
CA VAL A 104 -4.64 9.62 -3.05
C VAL A 104 -5.79 8.85 -2.43
N GLY A 105 -5.75 7.52 -2.53
CA GLY A 105 -6.80 6.64 -2.06
C GLY A 105 -6.96 6.66 -0.55
N ALA A 106 -8.20 6.66 -0.08
CA ALA A 106 -8.52 6.53 1.35
C ALA A 106 -8.63 5.06 1.76
N GLY A 107 -8.07 4.73 2.93
CA GLY A 107 -8.40 3.48 3.58
C GLY A 107 -9.87 3.46 3.99
N VAL A 108 -10.46 2.28 4.12
CA VAL A 108 -11.89 2.17 4.45
C VAL A 108 -12.13 1.09 5.50
N TYR A 109 -13.24 1.23 6.23
CA TYR A 109 -13.72 0.23 7.17
C TYR A 109 -14.50 -0.86 6.43
N GLY A 110 -14.16 -2.13 6.65
CA GLY A 110 -15.00 -3.25 6.17
C GLY A 110 -15.09 -3.45 4.66
N ALA A 111 -14.27 -2.73 3.89
CA ALA A 111 -14.33 -2.65 2.44
C ALA A 111 -12.90 -2.60 1.83
N ASP A 112 -12.84 -2.68 0.51
CA ASP A 112 -11.59 -2.57 -0.24
C ASP A 112 -11.10 -1.11 -0.27
N GLY A 113 -9.79 -0.92 -0.19
CA GLY A 113 -9.18 0.40 -0.16
C GLY A 113 -9.47 1.22 -1.43
N GLY A 114 -9.48 2.55 -1.28
CA GLY A 114 -9.54 3.47 -2.41
C GLY A 114 -8.28 3.40 -3.29
N TYR A 115 -8.43 3.68 -4.58
CA TYR A 115 -7.31 3.75 -5.51
C TYR A 115 -6.53 5.07 -5.38
N SER A 116 -5.23 5.03 -5.71
CA SER A 116 -4.41 6.23 -5.94
C SER A 116 -4.14 6.39 -7.43
N GLN A 117 -4.12 7.62 -7.91
CA GLN A 117 -4.04 7.95 -9.33
C GLN A 117 -3.17 9.18 -9.57
N PHE A 118 -2.32 9.10 -10.58
CA PHE A 118 -1.67 10.24 -11.20
C PHE A 118 -2.32 10.46 -12.57
N ILE A 119 -2.59 11.71 -12.97
CA ILE A 119 -3.18 12.12 -14.25
C ILE A 119 -4.56 11.52 -14.59
N ASP A 120 -4.66 10.22 -14.87
CA ASP A 120 -5.87 9.53 -15.31
C ASP A 120 -5.82 8.03 -14.92
N SER A 121 -6.88 7.28 -15.26
CA SER A 121 -7.02 5.87 -14.86
C SER A 121 -5.95 4.93 -15.42
N ASN A 122 -5.19 5.32 -16.44
CA ASN A 122 -4.08 4.52 -16.96
C ASN A 122 -2.91 4.46 -15.96
N TYR A 123 -2.80 5.48 -15.10
CA TYR A 123 -1.75 5.59 -14.08
C TYR A 123 -2.37 5.57 -12.70
N ARG A 124 -3.01 4.43 -12.39
CA ARG A 124 -3.77 4.19 -11.16
C ARG A 124 -3.33 2.89 -10.49
N ALA A 125 -3.08 2.91 -9.18
CA ALA A 125 -2.95 1.72 -8.35
C ALA A 125 -4.23 1.49 -7.53
N ASN A 126 -4.76 0.26 -7.57
CA ASN A 126 -5.97 -0.11 -6.83
C ASN A 126 -5.68 -0.24 -5.32
N GLY A 127 -6.71 -0.09 -4.49
CA GLY A 127 -6.56 -0.40 -3.08
C GLY A 127 -6.50 -1.91 -2.81
N GLY A 128 -5.98 -2.26 -1.64
CA GLY A 128 -5.95 -3.62 -1.14
C GLY A 128 -7.36 -4.11 -0.83
N ASN A 129 -7.58 -5.41 -0.96
CA ASN A 129 -8.86 -5.99 -0.61
C ASN A 129 -9.00 -6.13 0.91
N LYS A 130 -10.24 -6.05 1.38
CA LYS A 130 -10.56 -6.41 2.75
C LYS A 130 -10.24 -7.87 3.07
N ALA A 131 -10.16 -8.19 4.35
CA ALA A 131 -10.23 -9.58 4.80
C ALA A 131 -11.61 -10.18 4.44
N TYR A 132 -11.62 -11.43 3.96
CA TYR A 132 -12.82 -12.06 3.40
C TYR A 132 -13.35 -13.18 4.29
N GLY A 133 -14.35 -12.87 5.12
CA GLY A 133 -15.01 -13.88 5.93
C GLY A 133 -14.11 -14.42 7.04
N TRP A 134 -14.48 -15.60 7.54
CA TRP A 134 -13.74 -16.28 8.59
C TRP A 134 -12.37 -16.69 8.04
N THR A 135 -11.33 -16.18 8.69
CA THR A 135 -9.91 -16.58 8.56
C THR A 135 -9.15 -16.12 7.32
N LYS A 136 -9.82 -15.66 6.24
CA LYS A 136 -9.12 -15.34 4.99
C LYS A 136 -8.55 -13.93 4.95
N GLY A 137 -7.25 -13.84 4.68
CA GLY A 137 -6.56 -12.56 4.47
C GLY A 137 -6.97 -11.87 3.17
N GLY A 138 -6.94 -10.54 3.16
CA GLY A 138 -7.20 -9.74 1.96
C GLY A 138 -6.02 -9.75 0.98
N ASN A 139 -6.27 -9.84 -0.32
CA ASN A 139 -5.21 -9.67 -1.32
C ASN A 139 -4.79 -8.21 -1.41
N GLY A 140 -3.59 -7.93 -1.90
CA GLY A 140 -3.11 -6.56 -1.97
C GLY A 140 -1.71 -6.44 -2.54
N GLY A 141 -1.11 -5.26 -2.37
CA GLY A 141 0.31 -5.09 -2.61
C GLY A 141 1.12 -6.07 -1.78
N SER A 142 0.85 -6.13 -0.48
CA SER A 142 1.19 -7.31 0.31
C SER A 142 -0.07 -7.95 0.87
N GLY A 143 -0.10 -9.28 0.91
CA GLY A 143 -1.27 -10.03 1.34
C GLY A 143 -1.53 -9.95 2.84
N GLY A 144 -2.79 -9.87 3.27
CA GLY A 144 -3.17 -9.98 4.67
C GLY A 144 -2.94 -11.39 5.23
N GLY A 145 -2.62 -11.50 6.51
CA GLY A 145 -2.39 -12.79 7.15
C GLY A 145 -3.69 -13.56 7.47
N THR A 146 -3.55 -14.89 7.59
CA THR A 146 -4.59 -15.85 8.03
C THR A 146 -4.21 -16.47 9.38
N SER A 147 -5.19 -16.79 10.22
CA SER A 147 -4.99 -17.45 11.52
C SER A 147 -5.25 -18.96 11.50
N LEU A 148 -5.38 -19.58 10.31
CA LEU A 148 -5.57 -21.03 10.16
C LEU A 148 -4.50 -21.70 9.31
N TYR A 149 -4.22 -22.97 9.64
CA TYR A 149 -3.46 -23.96 8.89
C TYR A 149 -4.11 -25.34 9.01
N ASN A 150 -4.62 -25.91 7.91
CA ASN A 150 -5.29 -27.22 7.90
C ASN A 150 -6.41 -27.34 8.95
N GLY A 151 -7.17 -26.25 9.14
CA GLY A 151 -8.24 -26.17 10.15
C GLY A 151 -7.77 -26.06 11.60
N LYS A 152 -6.46 -25.86 11.83
CA LYS A 152 -5.87 -25.58 13.15
C LYS A 152 -5.40 -24.14 13.25
N GLU A 153 -5.49 -23.60 14.46
CA GLU A 153 -5.03 -22.25 14.80
C GLU A 153 -3.52 -22.14 14.59
N VAL A 154 -3.10 -21.14 13.84
CA VAL A 154 -1.69 -20.76 13.72
C VAL A 154 -1.54 -19.26 13.73
N ASN A 155 -0.36 -18.82 14.12
CA ASN A 155 -0.03 -17.41 14.14
C ASN A 155 0.19 -16.92 12.71
N GLY A 156 -0.56 -15.88 12.35
CA GLY A 156 -0.54 -15.34 11.01
C GLY A 156 0.40 -14.16 10.90
N ILE A 157 1.08 -14.10 9.76
CA ILE A 157 1.96 -12.99 9.40
C ILE A 157 1.36 -12.34 8.15
N GLY A 158 1.19 -11.02 8.19
CA GLY A 158 0.89 -10.22 7.01
C GLY A 158 2.10 -10.18 6.08
N GLY A 159 1.87 -10.26 4.78
CA GLY A 159 2.90 -10.18 3.76
C GLY A 159 3.63 -8.85 3.80
N SER A 160 4.88 -8.86 3.33
CA SER A 160 5.73 -7.66 3.22
C SER A 160 6.32 -7.60 1.82
N ASP A 161 6.55 -6.39 1.30
CA ASP A 161 7.30 -6.18 0.05
C ASP A 161 6.79 -6.98 -1.16
N GLY A 162 5.47 -7.12 -1.30
CA GLY A 162 4.87 -7.84 -2.43
C GLY A 162 4.44 -9.27 -2.12
N GLU A 163 4.86 -9.79 -0.96
CA GLU A 163 4.66 -11.19 -0.60
C GLU A 163 3.24 -11.49 -0.12
N ASN A 164 2.90 -12.77 -0.18
CA ASN A 164 1.69 -13.31 0.42
C ASN A 164 1.71 -13.15 1.94
N GLY A 165 0.52 -13.12 2.55
CA GLY A 165 0.38 -13.47 3.97
C GLY A 165 0.78 -14.93 4.22
N ASN A 166 0.83 -15.35 5.49
CA ASN A 166 1.35 -16.66 5.91
C ASN A 166 0.95 -17.83 4.97
N ILE A 167 1.97 -18.38 4.30
CA ILE A 167 1.88 -19.32 3.16
C ILE A 167 1.45 -20.74 3.51
N SER A 168 1.30 -21.07 4.79
CA SER A 168 1.02 -22.45 5.20
C SER A 168 -0.41 -22.89 4.83
N ASP A 169 -1.39 -21.99 4.70
CA ASP A 169 -2.77 -22.32 4.35
C ASP A 169 -3.24 -21.63 3.07
N SER A 170 -4.14 -22.23 2.29
CA SER A 170 -4.73 -21.60 1.10
C SER A 170 -5.51 -20.29 1.34
N ASN A 171 -5.79 -19.95 2.61
CA ASN A 171 -6.58 -18.78 2.99
C ASN A 171 -5.77 -17.49 3.25
N TYR A 172 -4.46 -17.47 2.98
CA TYR A 172 -3.72 -16.20 3.03
C TYR A 172 -4.21 -15.20 1.97
N GLY A 173 -4.05 -13.92 2.31
CA GLY A 173 -4.12 -12.87 1.30
C GLY A 173 -2.94 -13.00 0.35
N LYS A 174 -3.21 -12.91 -0.95
CA LYS A 174 -2.16 -12.91 -1.98
C LYS A 174 -1.53 -11.53 -2.09
N GLY A 175 -0.21 -11.49 -2.04
CA GLY A 175 0.54 -10.32 -2.45
C GLY A 175 0.56 -10.22 -3.97
N GLN A 176 0.93 -9.04 -4.47
CA GLN A 176 1.01 -8.78 -5.92
C GLN A 176 2.21 -9.48 -6.58
N GLY A 177 3.12 -10.09 -5.80
CA GLY A 177 4.26 -10.87 -6.30
C GLY A 177 5.46 -10.05 -6.78
N HIS A 178 5.50 -8.75 -6.44
CA HIS A 178 6.66 -7.89 -6.66
C HIS A 178 6.70 -6.77 -5.63
N THR A 179 7.88 -6.15 -5.51
CA THR A 179 8.21 -5.18 -4.47
C THR A 179 7.21 -4.03 -4.33
N THR A 180 6.98 -3.61 -3.09
CA THR A 180 6.18 -2.41 -2.74
C THR A 180 7.06 -1.22 -2.37
N ARG A 181 8.36 -1.28 -2.71
CA ARG A 181 9.32 -0.23 -2.43
C ARG A 181 9.07 1.00 -3.28
N ASP A 182 9.42 2.16 -2.77
CA ASP A 182 9.38 3.40 -3.54
C ASP A 182 10.07 3.22 -4.89
N PHE A 183 9.31 3.52 -5.95
CA PHE A 183 9.72 3.33 -7.34
C PHE A 183 10.13 1.88 -7.69
N GLY A 184 9.86 0.87 -6.87
CA GLY A 184 10.33 -0.50 -7.07
C GLY A 184 11.87 -0.64 -7.06
N GLU A 185 12.57 0.26 -6.38
CA GLU A 185 14.03 0.22 -6.23
C GLU A 185 14.42 -0.65 -5.03
N SER A 186 15.52 -1.40 -5.12
CA SER A 186 16.01 -2.24 -4.01
C SER A 186 16.40 -1.41 -2.78
N SER A 187 16.93 -0.21 -2.98
CA SER A 187 17.19 0.79 -1.94
C SER A 187 15.96 1.60 -1.54
N GLY A 188 14.85 1.45 -2.26
CA GLY A 188 13.59 2.12 -1.95
C GLY A 188 13.01 1.62 -0.64
N LYS A 189 12.28 2.51 0.04
CA LYS A 189 11.57 2.19 1.29
C LYS A 189 10.30 1.42 0.99
N ARG A 190 10.02 0.36 1.76
CA ARG A 190 8.87 -0.54 1.62
C ARG A 190 7.57 0.13 2.05
N ASN A 191 6.48 -0.15 1.33
CA ASN A 191 5.12 0.33 1.62
C ASN A 191 4.13 -0.84 1.70
N ALA A 192 2.84 -0.56 1.93
CA ALA A 192 1.73 -1.49 1.75
C ALA A 192 1.90 -2.86 2.45
N GLY A 193 2.23 -2.84 3.75
CA GLY A 193 2.23 -4.06 4.56
C GLY A 193 0.84 -4.67 4.70
N GLY A 194 0.73 -5.99 4.69
CA GLY A 194 -0.52 -6.69 4.97
C GLY A 194 -0.90 -6.63 6.45
N GLY A 195 -2.18 -6.61 6.77
CA GLY A 195 -2.66 -6.67 8.16
C GLY A 195 -2.46 -8.05 8.78
N ALA A 196 -2.34 -8.10 10.11
CA ALA A 196 -2.27 -9.35 10.86
C ALA A 196 -3.68 -9.87 11.21
N PRO A 197 -3.87 -11.20 11.25
CA PRO A 197 -5.07 -11.81 11.81
C PRO A 197 -5.04 -11.75 13.34
N ILE A 198 -6.12 -12.17 13.98
CA ILE A 198 -6.13 -12.37 15.44
C ILE A 198 -5.14 -13.47 15.86
N SER A 199 -4.72 -13.49 17.12
CA SER A 199 -3.88 -14.56 17.70
C SER A 199 -4.39 -14.98 19.08
N LYS A 200 -4.12 -16.23 19.47
CA LYS A 200 -4.52 -16.76 20.77
C LYS A 200 -3.57 -16.32 21.89
N VAL A 201 -4.11 -16.01 23.06
CA VAL A 201 -3.31 -15.67 24.25
C VAL A 201 -2.56 -16.91 24.73
N GLY A 202 -1.26 -16.77 24.98
CA GLY A 202 -0.38 -17.86 25.38
C GLY A 202 0.37 -18.55 24.24
N GLU A 203 0.05 -18.19 22.99
CA GLU A 203 0.79 -18.61 21.79
C GLU A 203 1.66 -17.49 21.22
N SER A 204 2.38 -17.75 20.13
CA SER A 204 3.14 -16.70 19.43
C SER A 204 2.18 -15.61 18.92
N THR A 205 2.64 -14.36 18.83
CA THR A 205 1.77 -13.26 18.42
C THR A 205 1.69 -13.19 16.89
N SER A 206 0.52 -12.85 16.33
CA SER A 206 0.37 -12.55 14.90
C SER A 206 1.06 -11.22 14.57
N TYR A 207 1.76 -11.15 13.44
CA TYR A 207 2.54 -9.97 13.05
C TYR A 207 2.03 -9.35 11.76
N PRO A 208 2.04 -8.01 11.65
CA PRO A 208 1.69 -7.35 10.41
C PRO A 208 2.85 -7.41 9.41
N GLY A 209 2.53 -7.11 8.16
CA GLY A 209 3.51 -6.83 7.12
C GLY A 209 4.35 -5.61 7.46
N SER A 210 5.66 -5.72 7.21
CA SER A 210 6.65 -4.68 7.49
C SER A 210 6.61 -3.57 6.44
N SER A 211 6.85 -2.34 6.91
CA SER A 211 7.12 -1.17 6.09
C SER A 211 8.20 -0.31 6.77
N ASP A 212 8.87 0.53 5.98
CA ASP A 212 9.82 1.51 6.49
C ASP A 212 9.15 2.87 6.82
N TYR A 213 7.82 2.93 6.73
CA TYR A 213 6.97 4.10 7.03
C TYR A 213 5.94 3.78 8.11
N THR A 214 5.59 4.80 8.89
CA THR A 214 4.48 4.72 9.86
C THR A 214 3.22 5.42 9.35
N GLU A 215 3.37 6.40 8.47
CA GLU A 215 2.26 7.08 7.80
C GLU A 215 1.45 6.12 6.94
N GLY A 216 0.13 6.29 6.92
CA GLY A 216 -0.78 5.42 6.17
C GLY A 216 -0.83 3.97 6.65
N THR A 217 -0.33 3.65 7.85
CA THR A 217 -0.48 2.34 8.49
C THR A 217 -1.96 2.00 8.72
N GLY A 218 -2.35 0.74 8.54
CA GLY A 218 -3.70 0.26 8.81
C GLY A 218 -4.06 0.34 10.29
N LEU A 219 -5.33 0.57 10.61
CA LEU A 219 -5.78 0.56 11.99
C LEU A 219 -5.79 -0.85 12.57
N TYR A 220 -5.64 -0.92 13.88
CA TYR A 220 -5.87 -2.12 14.68
C TYR A 220 -6.50 -1.78 16.01
N SER A 221 -7.16 -2.75 16.64
CA SER A 221 -7.69 -2.62 17.99
C SER A 221 -6.67 -3.11 19.02
N TYR A 222 -6.73 -2.51 20.22
CA TYR A 222 -6.03 -3.01 21.41
C TYR A 222 -6.92 -3.93 22.27
N ASP A 223 -8.13 -4.19 21.80
CA ASP A 223 -9.06 -5.09 22.45
C ASP A 223 -8.48 -6.50 22.50
N ASN A 224 -8.49 -7.08 23.70
CA ASN A 224 -8.06 -8.45 23.98
C ASN A 224 -9.07 -9.11 24.95
N THR A 225 -9.28 -10.41 24.83
CA THR A 225 -9.95 -11.23 25.84
C THR A 225 -8.92 -12.09 26.58
N SER A 226 -9.37 -12.93 27.54
CA SER A 226 -8.51 -13.94 28.16
C SER A 226 -7.96 -14.97 27.17
N GLU A 227 -8.60 -15.10 25.99
CA GLU A 227 -8.29 -16.12 24.99
C GLU A 227 -7.72 -15.54 23.69
N TRP A 228 -8.08 -14.31 23.33
CA TRP A 228 -7.81 -13.75 22.00
C TRP A 228 -7.18 -12.37 22.04
N ARG A 229 -6.29 -12.11 21.07
CA ARG A 229 -5.69 -10.81 20.81
C ARG A 229 -6.06 -10.32 19.41
N SER A 230 -6.38 -9.04 19.30
CA SER A 230 -6.57 -8.37 18.01
C SER A 230 -5.28 -8.39 17.19
N GLY A 231 -5.43 -8.45 15.86
CA GLY A 231 -4.31 -8.39 14.92
C GLY A 231 -3.86 -6.96 14.67
N ALA A 232 -2.55 -6.73 14.57
CA ALA A 232 -1.98 -5.42 14.26
C ALA A 232 -2.20 -5.02 12.78
N GLY A 233 -2.18 -3.71 12.52
CA GLY A 233 -2.31 -3.15 11.18
C GLY A 233 -1.00 -3.23 10.40
N GLY A 234 -1.12 -3.49 9.11
CA GLY A 234 -0.02 -3.47 8.14
C GLY A 234 0.64 -2.10 8.06
N GLY A 235 1.97 -2.06 8.00
CA GLY A 235 2.73 -0.82 8.05
C GLY A 235 2.72 -0.01 6.75
N GLY A 236 2.93 1.30 6.89
CA GLY A 236 3.21 2.26 5.83
C GLY A 236 2.04 2.58 4.92
N TYR A 237 2.26 3.46 3.94
CA TYR A 237 1.22 3.91 3.02
C TYR A 237 0.49 2.73 2.38
N GLY A 238 -0.84 2.75 2.44
CA GLY A 238 -1.69 1.65 2.01
C GLY A 238 -1.68 0.45 2.93
N GLY A 239 -1.31 0.58 4.21
CA GLY A 239 -1.25 -0.55 5.13
C GLY A 239 -2.61 -1.24 5.33
N GLY A 240 -2.66 -2.57 5.24
CA GLY A 240 -3.89 -3.33 5.46
C GLY A 240 -4.36 -3.25 6.91
N ALA A 241 -5.67 -3.22 7.16
CA ALA A 241 -6.18 -3.19 8.52
C ALA A 241 -5.82 -4.48 9.29
N GLY A 242 -5.52 -4.34 10.57
CA GLY A 242 -5.44 -5.48 11.48
C GLY A 242 -6.81 -6.09 11.71
N SER A 243 -6.84 -7.29 12.26
CA SER A 243 -8.10 -7.96 12.57
C SER A 243 -8.63 -7.58 13.94
N ASN A 244 -9.94 -7.40 14.06
CA ASN A 244 -10.62 -7.12 15.33
C ASN A 244 -11.18 -8.40 15.96
N ILE A 245 -11.49 -8.35 17.25
CA ILE A 245 -12.20 -9.41 17.97
C ILE A 245 -13.61 -8.96 18.36
N TYR A 246 -14.53 -9.91 18.52
CA TYR A 246 -15.90 -9.65 18.97
C TYR A 246 -15.93 -9.49 20.49
N ILE A 247 -16.21 -8.28 20.99
CA ILE A 247 -16.34 -7.99 22.43
C ILE A 247 -17.63 -7.22 22.68
N ASN A 248 -18.40 -7.63 23.69
CA ASN A 248 -19.57 -6.90 24.24
C ASN A 248 -20.56 -6.42 23.17
N ASP A 249 -20.90 -7.28 22.21
CA ASP A 249 -21.81 -6.99 21.10
C ASP A 249 -21.38 -5.83 20.19
N LYS A 250 -20.10 -5.45 20.22
CA LYS A 250 -19.53 -4.45 19.31
C LYS A 250 -18.99 -5.13 18.05
N THR A 251 -19.68 -4.90 16.95
CA THR A 251 -19.22 -5.25 15.61
C THR A 251 -18.42 -4.08 15.02
N GLN A 252 -17.09 -4.06 15.19
CA GLN A 252 -16.26 -2.98 14.64
C GLN A 252 -15.31 -3.51 13.58
N SER A 253 -15.49 -3.07 12.33
CA SER A 253 -14.41 -3.18 11.36
C SER A 253 -13.33 -2.14 11.67
N LEU A 254 -12.13 -2.42 11.20
CA LEU A 254 -10.99 -1.52 11.26
C LEU A 254 -10.69 -0.96 9.87
N LYS A 255 -10.23 0.28 9.85
CA LYS A 255 -9.91 1.01 8.62
C LYS A 255 -8.57 0.54 8.08
N GLY A 256 -8.49 0.29 6.78
CA GLY A 256 -7.20 0.26 6.10
C GLY A 256 -6.51 1.63 6.18
N GLY A 257 -5.23 1.67 5.86
CA GLY A 257 -4.43 2.87 5.84
C GLY A 257 -4.51 3.60 4.50
N ASP A 258 -4.35 4.93 4.51
CA ASP A 258 -4.42 5.74 3.29
C ASP A 258 -3.23 5.47 2.37
N GLY A 259 -3.45 5.56 1.06
CA GLY A 259 -2.42 5.36 0.03
C GLY A 259 -1.46 6.55 -0.09
N THR A 260 -0.68 6.58 -1.17
CA THR A 260 0.20 7.71 -1.50
C THR A 260 0.49 7.77 -2.99
N VAL A 261 0.87 8.96 -3.46
CA VAL A 261 1.50 9.17 -4.77
C VAL A 261 2.85 9.82 -4.54
N LEU A 262 3.92 9.21 -5.04
CA LEU A 262 5.27 9.72 -4.98
C LEU A 262 5.73 10.02 -6.40
N ILE A 263 6.23 11.23 -6.63
CA ILE A 263 6.79 11.64 -7.92
C ILE A 263 8.25 12.02 -7.77
N ARG A 264 9.03 11.73 -8.81
CA ARG A 264 10.41 12.16 -8.95
C ARG A 264 10.62 12.74 -10.34
N TYR A 265 11.17 13.94 -10.43
CA TYR A 265 11.25 14.69 -11.68
C TYR A 265 12.41 15.66 -11.70
N TRP A 266 12.89 15.96 -12.91
CA TRP A 266 13.87 17.01 -13.14
C TRP A 266 13.20 18.35 -13.44
N ALA A 267 13.64 19.44 -12.82
CA ALA A 267 13.13 20.78 -13.07
C ALA A 267 14.19 21.86 -12.85
N TYR A 268 13.96 23.07 -13.35
CA TYR A 268 14.81 24.22 -13.03
C TYR A 268 14.53 24.70 -11.60
N GLU A 269 15.56 25.11 -10.87
CA GLU A 269 15.40 25.82 -9.59
C GLU A 269 14.49 27.05 -9.76
N GLU A 270 13.57 27.25 -8.82
CA GLU A 270 12.70 28.43 -8.76
C GLU A 270 13.47 29.70 -8.38
#